data_AF-A0AAJ1RRL0-F1
#
_entry.id   AF-A0AAJ1RRL0-F1
#
_cell.length_a   1.000
_cell.length_b   1.000
_cell.length_c   1.000
_cell.angle_alpha   90.00
_cell.angle_beta   90.00
_cell.angle_gamma   90.00
#
_symmetry.space_group_name_H-M   'P 1'
#
loop_
_entity.id
_entity.type
_entity.pdbx_description
1 polymer ?
#
loop_
_entity_poly.entity_id
_entity_poly.type
_entity_poly.pdbx_seq_one_letter_code
_entity_poly.pdbx_strand_id
1 'polypeptide(L)'
;TVNGIEMVALVEGGEIIQNLGDRILGRTALQDIKDPFSGDVLCRVGEEIDSDKVRIIENAGVDKVLIRSVLTCDACTGVCAQCYGRSLATGKLIEMGEAVGVIAAQSIGEPGTQLTMRTFHIGGTAMRAGEQSTVEAKRSGFVKFENLRVITTAKGEQIVMNRNGQIAICDENGREREHYPVVYGASLKAREGARVSEGEKILEWDPYTTSAMADKA
;
A
#
# COMPACT_ATOMS: atom_id res chain seq x y z
N THR A 1 -7.54 -8.52 30.67
CA THR A 1 -7.32 -7.16 30.17
C THR A 1 -8.56 -6.56 29.59
N VAL A 2 -8.87 -5.35 30.07
CA VAL A 2 -9.80 -4.41 29.44
C VAL A 2 -9.06 -3.48 28.47
N ASN A 3 -7.73 -3.60 28.38
CA ASN A 3 -6.88 -2.78 27.52
C ASN A 3 -6.61 -3.52 26.20
N GLY A 4 -6.68 -2.77 25.11
CA GLY A 4 -6.41 -3.28 23.76
C GLY A 4 -5.68 -2.26 22.93
N ILE A 5 -5.50 -2.59 21.67
CA ILE A 5 -4.89 -1.71 20.68
C ILE A 5 -5.92 -1.41 19.60
N GLU A 6 -6.03 -0.15 19.24
CA GLU A 6 -6.83 0.28 18.09
C GLU A 6 -6.03 0.00 16.81
N MET A 7 -6.62 -0.80 15.93
CA MET A 7 -6.02 -1.15 14.65
C MET A 7 -6.70 -0.37 13.53
N VAL A 8 -5.88 0.18 12.65
CA VAL A 8 -6.27 0.94 11.45
C VAL A 8 -5.51 0.39 10.24
N ALA A 9 -5.94 0.72 9.02
CA ALA A 9 -5.14 0.44 7.84
C ALA A 9 -3.77 1.14 7.94
N LEU A 10 -2.70 0.49 7.47
CA LEU A 10 -1.36 1.09 7.44
C LEU A 10 -1.20 1.88 6.14
N VAL A 11 -1.12 3.20 6.25
CA VAL A 11 -0.91 4.11 5.14
C VAL A 11 0.44 4.79 5.31
N GLU A 12 1.33 4.64 4.32
CA GLU A 12 2.59 5.38 4.25
C GLU A 12 2.68 6.05 2.87
N GLY A 13 3.09 7.32 2.85
CA GLY A 13 3.28 8.05 1.57
C GLY A 13 2.02 8.28 0.74
N GLY A 14 0.82 8.00 1.28
CA GLY A 14 -0.44 8.09 0.53
C GLY A 14 -0.86 6.79 -0.15
N GLU A 15 -0.07 5.72 -0.03
CA GLU A 15 -0.41 4.37 -0.46
C GLU A 15 -0.80 3.50 0.74
N ILE A 16 -1.79 2.63 0.55
CA ILE A 16 -2.21 1.67 1.57
C ILE A 16 -1.27 0.46 1.48
N ILE A 17 -0.36 0.30 2.45
CA ILE A 17 0.57 -0.83 2.49
C ILE A 17 -0.13 -2.09 2.99
N GLN A 18 -0.96 -1.95 4.03
CA GLN A 18 -1.76 -3.06 4.56
C GLN A 18 -3.18 -2.60 4.86
N ASN A 19 -4.14 -3.35 4.34
CA ASN A 19 -5.55 -3.17 4.65
C ASN A 19 -5.84 -3.52 6.10
N LEU A 20 -6.95 -3.01 6.63
CA LEU A 20 -7.39 -3.31 7.98
C LEU A 20 -7.62 -4.82 8.18
N GLY A 21 -8.25 -5.49 7.20
CA GLY A 21 -8.59 -6.91 7.27
C GLY A 21 -7.39 -7.81 7.54
N ASP A 22 -6.30 -7.62 6.81
CA ASP A 22 -5.06 -8.39 6.97
C ASP A 22 -4.45 -8.21 8.37
N ARG A 23 -4.60 -7.02 8.96
CA ARG A 23 -4.05 -6.70 10.28
C ARG A 23 -4.86 -7.27 11.45
N ILE A 24 -6.17 -7.46 11.26
CA ILE A 24 -7.08 -7.96 12.31
C ILE A 24 -7.35 -9.47 12.20
N LEU A 25 -7.02 -10.10 11.08
CA LEU A 25 -7.24 -11.53 10.85
C LEU A 25 -6.63 -12.39 11.97
N GLY A 26 -7.43 -13.30 12.52
CA GLY A 26 -7.02 -14.22 13.58
C GLY A 26 -6.82 -13.56 14.95
N ARG A 27 -7.19 -12.28 15.12
CA ARG A 27 -7.19 -11.59 16.41
C ARG A 27 -8.54 -11.69 17.09
N THR A 28 -8.56 -11.42 18.39
CA THR A 28 -9.78 -11.42 19.20
C THR A 28 -10.29 -10.01 19.39
N ALA A 29 -11.58 -9.77 19.12
CA ALA A 29 -12.22 -8.48 19.33
C ALA A 29 -12.29 -8.13 20.83
N LEU A 30 -11.92 -6.90 21.19
CA LEU A 30 -12.03 -6.42 22.58
C LEU A 30 -13.39 -5.78 22.86
N GLN A 31 -14.09 -5.29 21.83
CA GLN A 31 -15.42 -4.72 21.91
C GLN A 31 -16.25 -5.23 20.73
N ASP A 32 -17.58 -5.10 20.84
CA ASP A 32 -18.48 -5.41 19.72
C ASP A 32 -18.17 -4.51 18.53
N ILE A 33 -17.80 -5.12 17.41
CA ILE A 33 -17.61 -4.43 16.14
C ILE A 33 -18.98 -4.29 15.51
N LYS A 34 -19.40 -3.05 15.28
CA LYS A 34 -20.71 -2.73 14.71
C LYS A 34 -20.56 -2.10 13.34
N ASP A 35 -21.54 -2.33 12.50
CA ASP A 35 -21.69 -1.60 11.25
C ASP A 35 -22.00 -0.12 11.56
N PRO A 36 -21.23 0.84 11.00
CA PRO A 36 -21.45 2.27 11.21
C PRO A 36 -22.79 2.77 10.63
N PHE A 37 -23.38 2.06 9.66
CA PHE A 37 -24.62 2.45 9.00
C PHE A 37 -25.85 1.79 9.61
N SER A 38 -25.86 0.46 9.73
CA SER A 38 -27.01 -0.30 10.24
C SER A 38 -27.05 -0.41 11.77
N GLY A 39 -25.89 -0.33 12.43
CA GLY A 39 -25.74 -0.58 13.86
C GLY A 39 -25.73 -2.07 14.24
N ASP A 40 -25.80 -2.97 13.25
CA ASP A 40 -25.75 -4.41 13.48
C ASP A 40 -24.37 -4.85 13.98
N VAL A 41 -24.35 -5.84 14.89
CA VAL A 41 -23.11 -6.37 15.45
C VAL A 41 -22.50 -7.38 14.47
N LEU A 42 -21.35 -7.01 13.89
CA LEU A 42 -20.61 -7.82 12.92
C LEU A 42 -19.72 -8.87 13.60
N CYS A 43 -19.14 -8.54 14.75
CA CYS A 43 -18.31 -9.44 15.54
C CYS A 43 -18.46 -9.09 17.02
N ARG A 44 -18.70 -10.08 17.88
CA ARG A 44 -18.92 -9.85 19.31
C ARG A 44 -17.62 -9.73 20.07
N VAL A 45 -17.68 -9.07 21.23
CA VAL A 45 -16.58 -9.04 22.19
C VAL A 45 -16.11 -10.45 22.56
N GLY A 46 -14.78 -10.64 22.56
CA GLY A 46 -14.14 -11.91 22.91
C GLY A 46 -14.19 -12.96 21.79
N GLU A 47 -14.78 -12.62 20.65
CA GLU A 47 -14.85 -13.51 19.49
C GLU A 47 -13.63 -13.35 18.59
N GLU A 48 -13.23 -14.44 17.94
CA GLU A 48 -12.15 -14.46 16.96
C GLU A 48 -12.62 -13.86 15.64
N ILE A 49 -11.78 -13.01 15.04
CA ILE A 49 -11.99 -12.40 13.74
C ILE A 49 -11.45 -13.36 12.66
N ASP A 50 -12.35 -14.17 12.10
CA ASP A 50 -12.05 -15.08 10.99
C ASP A 50 -12.11 -14.38 9.62
N SER A 51 -11.77 -15.10 8.55
CA SER A 51 -11.77 -14.57 7.19
C SER A 51 -13.13 -14.11 6.70
N ASP A 52 -14.22 -14.71 7.18
CA ASP A 52 -15.57 -14.35 6.75
C ASP A 52 -16.02 -13.05 7.43
N LYS A 53 -15.72 -12.90 8.72
CA LYS A 53 -15.91 -11.66 9.47
C LYS A 53 -15.05 -10.53 8.95
N VAL A 54 -13.80 -10.79 8.58
CA VAL A 54 -12.95 -9.78 7.92
C VAL A 54 -13.67 -9.20 6.71
N ARG A 55 -14.21 -10.05 5.82
CA ARG A 55 -14.95 -9.58 4.64
C ARG A 55 -16.17 -8.75 5.02
N ILE A 56 -16.92 -9.16 6.04
CA ILE A 56 -18.09 -8.41 6.51
C ILE A 56 -17.69 -7.04 7.07
N ILE A 57 -16.61 -6.98 7.87
CA ILE A 57 -16.09 -5.76 8.48
C ILE A 57 -15.56 -4.79 7.41
N GLU A 58 -14.84 -5.31 6.41
CA GLU A 58 -14.35 -4.50 5.28
C GLU A 58 -15.50 -3.97 4.42
N ASN A 59 -16.49 -4.80 4.10
CA ASN A 59 -17.66 -4.39 3.31
C ASN A 59 -18.53 -3.35 4.05
N ALA A 60 -18.58 -3.40 5.38
CA ALA A 60 -19.26 -2.41 6.20
C ALA A 60 -18.52 -1.06 6.27
N GLY A 61 -17.29 -0.97 5.76
CA GLY A 61 -16.50 0.26 5.79
C GLY A 61 -16.06 0.66 7.19
N VAL A 62 -15.74 -0.31 8.05
CA VAL A 62 -15.21 -0.03 9.39
C VAL A 62 -13.77 0.45 9.30
N ASP A 63 -13.49 1.70 9.73
CA ASP A 63 -12.14 2.28 9.64
C ASP A 63 -11.19 1.79 10.74
N LYS A 64 -11.73 1.45 11.91
CA LYS A 64 -10.96 1.14 13.11
C LYS A 64 -11.59 0.07 13.97
N VAL A 65 -10.76 -0.82 14.50
CA VAL A 65 -11.19 -1.95 15.33
C VAL A 65 -10.34 -2.04 16.59
N LEU A 66 -10.98 -2.20 17.74
CA LEU A 66 -10.28 -2.44 19.00
C LEU A 66 -10.09 -3.94 19.22
N ILE A 67 -8.83 -4.39 19.19
CA ILE A 67 -8.47 -5.81 19.37
C ILE A 67 -7.71 -6.03 20.68
N ARG A 68 -7.71 -7.29 21.13
CA ARG A 68 -6.77 -7.74 22.15
C ARG A 68 -5.38 -7.87 21.55
N SER A 69 -4.37 -7.58 22.36
CA SER A 69 -2.97 -7.66 21.95
C SER A 69 -2.11 -8.35 23.00
N VAL A 70 -1.04 -8.99 22.54
CA VAL A 70 0.02 -9.54 23.39
C VAL A 70 0.71 -8.47 24.22
N LEU A 71 0.73 -7.21 23.75
CA LEU A 71 1.36 -6.08 24.43
C LEU A 71 0.55 -5.56 25.63
N THR A 72 -0.76 -5.80 25.65
CA THR A 72 -1.67 -5.34 26.70
C THR A 72 -2.17 -6.50 27.58
N CYS A 73 -1.47 -7.63 27.54
CA CYS A 73 -1.83 -8.84 28.27
C CYS A 73 -1.41 -8.74 29.75
N ASP A 74 -2.35 -8.97 30.67
CA ASP A 74 -2.08 -8.92 32.13
C ASP A 74 -1.52 -10.24 32.71
N ALA A 75 -1.18 -11.21 31.86
CA ALA A 75 -0.66 -12.49 32.32
C ALA A 75 0.71 -12.29 33.00
N CYS A 76 0.87 -12.80 34.22
CA CYS A 76 2.14 -12.66 34.98
C CYS A 76 3.32 -13.34 34.28
N THR A 77 3.08 -14.47 33.62
CA THR A 77 4.07 -15.22 32.85
C THR A 77 3.45 -15.68 31.54
N GLY A 78 4.14 -15.42 30.43
CA GLY A 78 3.66 -15.75 29.09
C GLY A 78 2.52 -14.84 28.62
N VAL A 79 1.66 -15.37 27.75
CA VAL A 79 0.55 -14.64 27.12
C VAL A 79 -0.68 -15.52 27.14
N CYS A 80 -1.87 -14.95 27.37
CA CYS A 80 -3.11 -15.72 27.32
C CYS A 80 -3.57 -15.99 25.89
N ALA A 81 -4.30 -17.10 25.69
CA ALA A 81 -4.75 -17.53 24.37
C ALA A 81 -5.55 -16.45 23.61
N GLN A 82 -6.41 -15.70 24.31
CA GLN A 82 -7.22 -14.65 23.69
C GLN A 82 -6.41 -13.42 23.23
N CYS A 83 -5.32 -13.08 23.93
CA CYS A 83 -4.47 -11.95 23.55
C CYS A 83 -3.52 -12.30 22.40
N TYR A 84 -3.16 -13.57 22.26
CA TYR A 84 -2.43 -14.07 21.10
C TYR A 84 -3.37 -14.25 19.89
N GLY A 85 -4.46 -14.98 20.07
CA GLY A 85 -5.45 -15.30 19.04
C GLY A 85 -5.15 -16.61 18.33
N ARG A 86 -5.22 -16.60 17.01
CA ARG A 86 -5.00 -17.75 16.12
C ARG A 86 -3.52 -18.08 15.98
N SER A 87 -3.18 -19.36 16.05
CA SER A 87 -1.88 -19.87 15.61
C SER A 87 -1.81 -19.88 14.08
N LEU A 88 -0.81 -19.21 13.53
CA LEU A 88 -0.61 -19.16 12.07
C LEU A 88 -0.14 -20.51 11.50
N ALA A 89 0.38 -21.40 12.33
CA ALA A 89 0.81 -22.74 11.91
C ALA A 89 -0.37 -23.71 11.74
N THR A 90 -1.35 -23.66 12.65
CA THR A 90 -2.49 -24.59 12.66
C THR A 90 -3.79 -23.99 12.12
N GLY A 91 -3.86 -22.66 12.00
CA GLY A 91 -5.04 -21.93 11.57
C GLY A 91 -6.19 -21.92 12.59
N LYS A 92 -5.96 -22.41 13.81
CA LYS A 92 -6.93 -22.47 14.91
C LYS A 92 -6.49 -21.57 16.07
N LEU A 93 -7.38 -21.35 17.03
CA LEU A 93 -7.02 -20.72 18.30
C LEU A 93 -5.81 -21.44 18.92
N ILE A 94 -4.85 -20.67 19.45
CA ILE A 94 -3.61 -21.19 20.03
C ILE A 94 -3.87 -22.18 21.17
N GLU A 95 -3.09 -23.26 21.22
CA GLU A 95 -3.18 -24.25 22.30
C GLU A 95 -2.39 -23.80 23.53
N MET A 96 -2.89 -24.13 24.72
CA MET A 96 -2.22 -23.81 25.97
C MET A 96 -0.92 -24.61 26.10
N GLY A 97 0.19 -23.91 26.33
CA GLY A 97 1.52 -24.51 26.45
C GLY A 97 2.41 -24.35 25.21
N GLU A 98 1.91 -23.75 24.13
CA GLU A 98 2.70 -23.48 22.93
C GLU A 98 3.76 -22.39 23.17
N ALA A 99 4.98 -22.63 22.69
CA ALA A 99 6.13 -21.76 22.92
C ALA A 99 6.16 -20.55 21.96
N VAL A 100 5.13 -19.70 22.03
CA VAL A 100 4.92 -18.55 21.13
C VAL A 100 6.09 -17.58 21.06
N GLY A 101 6.87 -17.45 22.14
CA GLY A 101 8.07 -16.59 22.17
C GLY A 101 9.20 -17.11 21.28
N VAL A 102 9.43 -18.43 21.27
CA VAL A 102 10.46 -19.05 20.42
C VAL A 102 10.03 -18.99 18.95
N ILE A 103 8.75 -19.26 18.67
CA ILE A 103 8.18 -19.17 17.33
C ILE A 103 8.32 -17.75 16.77
N ALA A 104 7.99 -16.73 17.58
CA ALA A 104 8.13 -15.33 17.18
C ALA A 104 9.60 -14.94 16.90
N ALA A 105 10.53 -15.38 17.76
CA ALA A 105 11.95 -15.11 17.58
C ALA A 105 12.49 -15.70 16.26
N GLN A 106 12.13 -16.95 15.94
CA GLN A 106 12.53 -17.61 14.70
C GLN A 106 11.91 -16.96 13.47
N SER A 107 10.63 -16.60 13.55
CA SER A 107 9.89 -15.96 12.45
C SER A 107 10.47 -14.61 12.03
N ILE A 108 11.24 -13.95 12.90
CA ILE A 108 12.01 -12.75 12.57
C ILE A 108 13.46 -13.08 12.21
N GLY A 109 14.10 -13.97 12.98
CA GLY A 109 15.52 -14.28 12.84
C GLY A 109 15.89 -15.00 11.54
N GLU A 110 15.15 -16.05 11.16
CA GLU A 110 15.46 -16.82 9.95
C GLU A 110 15.31 -15.96 8.68
N PRO A 111 14.17 -15.24 8.45
CA PRO A 111 14.07 -14.37 7.29
C PRO A 111 15.09 -13.23 7.31
N GLY A 112 15.44 -12.67 8.47
CA GLY A 112 16.44 -11.62 8.58
C GLY A 112 17.85 -12.08 8.17
N THR A 113 18.27 -13.25 8.65
CA THR A 113 19.55 -13.85 8.22
C THR A 113 19.53 -14.23 6.74
N GLN A 114 18.39 -14.67 6.21
CA GLN A 114 18.24 -14.95 4.79
C GLN A 114 18.30 -13.68 3.93
N LEU A 115 17.61 -12.61 4.31
CA LEU A 115 17.58 -11.34 3.59
C LEU A 115 18.95 -10.69 3.54
N THR A 116 19.70 -10.72 4.64
CA THR A 116 21.08 -10.21 4.68
C THR A 116 21.98 -11.02 3.74
N MET A 117 21.95 -12.35 3.82
CA MET A 117 22.71 -13.19 2.90
C MET A 117 22.34 -12.92 1.43
N ARG A 118 21.05 -12.91 1.07
CA ARG A 118 20.61 -12.63 -0.30
C ARG A 118 21.04 -11.24 -0.77
N THR A 119 20.89 -10.21 0.05
CA THR A 119 21.26 -8.84 -0.31
C THR A 119 22.76 -8.69 -0.52
N PHE A 120 23.61 -9.31 0.29
CA PHE A 120 25.06 -9.21 0.08
C PHE A 120 25.56 -10.05 -1.11
N HIS A 121 25.01 -11.25 -1.30
CA HIS A 121 25.47 -12.15 -2.37
C HIS A 121 24.95 -11.72 -3.75
N ILE A 122 23.74 -11.14 -3.82
CA ILE A 122 23.12 -10.67 -5.07
C ILE A 122 23.40 -9.17 -5.28
N GLY A 123 23.37 -8.36 -4.22
CA GLY A 123 23.52 -6.90 -4.27
C GLY A 123 24.95 -6.39 -4.49
N GLY A 124 25.97 -7.26 -4.47
CA GLY A 124 27.32 -6.93 -4.96
C GLY A 124 27.37 -6.72 -6.48
N THR A 125 26.47 -7.38 -7.22
CA THR A 125 26.14 -7.04 -8.60
C THR A 125 25.04 -5.98 -8.55
N ALA A 126 25.43 -4.72 -8.56
CA ALA A 126 24.52 -3.57 -8.59
C ALA A 126 23.56 -3.65 -9.79
N MET A 127 22.44 -4.36 -9.65
CA MET A 127 21.25 -4.05 -10.40
C MET A 127 20.67 -2.80 -9.73
N ARG A 128 21.23 -1.64 -10.10
CA ARG A 128 20.43 -0.42 -10.21
C ARG A 128 19.37 -0.71 -11.28
N ALA A 129 18.40 -1.56 -10.95
CA ALA A 129 17.07 -1.37 -11.50
C ALA A 129 16.67 -0.02 -10.91
N GLY A 130 17.00 1.05 -11.65
CA GLY A 130 16.51 2.37 -11.31
C GLY A 130 15.02 2.22 -11.08
N GLU A 131 14.54 2.74 -9.96
CA GLU A 131 13.16 3.17 -9.87
C GLU A 131 12.79 3.75 -11.23
N GLN A 132 11.76 3.19 -11.87
CA GLN A 132 11.38 3.56 -13.22
C GLN A 132 11.03 5.05 -13.21
N SER A 133 12.03 5.89 -13.45
CA SER A 133 11.97 7.34 -13.55
C SER A 133 11.42 7.78 -14.90
N THR A 134 11.00 6.81 -15.71
CA THR A 134 10.50 7.02 -17.06
C THR A 134 9.34 6.09 -17.31
N VAL A 135 8.30 6.61 -17.95
CA VAL A 135 7.18 5.82 -18.47
C VAL A 135 7.21 5.88 -19.99
N GLU A 136 7.13 4.70 -20.59
CA GLU A 136 7.14 4.47 -22.03
C GLU A 136 5.73 4.09 -22.51
N ALA A 137 5.39 4.51 -23.72
CA ALA A 137 4.14 4.16 -24.38
C ALA A 137 4.14 2.66 -24.67
N LYS A 138 3.13 1.93 -24.19
CA LYS A 138 3.00 0.50 -24.51
C LYS A 138 2.44 0.27 -25.92
N ARG A 139 1.84 1.29 -26.52
CA ARG A 139 1.23 1.22 -27.86
C ARG A 139 1.39 2.54 -28.58
N SER A 140 1.37 2.47 -29.91
CA SER A 140 1.34 3.66 -30.74
C SER A 140 -0.03 4.35 -30.71
N GLY A 141 -0.03 5.68 -30.75
CA GLY A 141 -1.25 6.48 -30.69
C GLY A 141 -0.97 7.97 -30.59
N PHE A 142 -2.01 8.76 -30.31
CA PHE A 142 -1.95 10.20 -30.10
C PHE A 142 -2.05 10.54 -28.63
N VAL A 143 -1.17 11.42 -28.17
CA VAL A 143 -1.15 11.88 -26.78
C VAL A 143 -2.24 12.91 -26.54
N LYS A 144 -3.11 12.67 -25.57
CA LYS A 144 -4.14 13.61 -25.11
C LYS A 144 -3.91 13.93 -23.64
N PHE A 145 -3.94 15.21 -23.30
CA PHE A 145 -3.76 15.67 -21.93
C PHE A 145 -5.11 15.78 -21.23
N GLU A 146 -5.26 15.13 -20.08
CA GLU A 146 -6.46 15.21 -19.25
C GLU A 146 -6.13 15.95 -17.96
N ASN A 147 -6.72 17.13 -17.80
CA ASN A 147 -6.55 17.97 -16.61
C ASN A 147 -5.08 18.29 -16.26
N LEU A 148 -4.20 18.30 -17.28
CA LEU A 148 -2.78 18.54 -17.16
C LEU A 148 -2.49 20.05 -17.29
N ARG A 149 -1.80 20.64 -16.31
CA ARG A 149 -1.22 21.98 -16.43
C ARG A 149 0.28 21.86 -16.61
N VAL A 150 0.78 22.47 -17.68
CA VAL A 150 2.18 22.36 -18.10
C VAL A 150 2.78 23.74 -18.25
N ILE A 151 3.97 23.95 -17.68
CA ILE A 151 4.78 25.14 -17.94
C ILE A 151 5.93 24.78 -18.87
N THR A 152 6.32 25.71 -19.75
CA THR A 152 7.50 25.54 -20.59
C THR A 152 8.65 26.35 -20.01
N THR A 153 9.70 25.67 -19.57
CA THR A 153 10.92 26.31 -19.05
C THR A 153 11.67 27.01 -20.18
N ALA A 154 12.53 27.99 -19.87
CA ALA A 154 13.38 28.68 -20.85
C ALA A 154 14.28 27.76 -21.70
N LYS A 155 14.50 26.51 -21.24
CA LYS A 155 15.23 25.45 -21.95
C LYS A 155 14.36 24.65 -22.93
N GLY A 156 13.07 24.96 -23.07
CA GLY A 156 12.13 24.25 -23.94
C GLY A 156 11.54 22.97 -23.35
N GLU A 157 11.80 22.70 -22.07
CA GLU A 157 11.27 21.53 -21.34
C GLU A 157 9.87 21.83 -20.79
N GLN A 158 8.97 20.86 -20.94
CA GLN A 158 7.60 20.92 -20.44
C GLN A 158 7.51 20.24 -19.07
N ILE A 159 7.11 20.98 -18.02
CA ILE A 159 7.06 20.48 -16.64
C ILE A 159 5.62 20.53 -16.14
N VAL A 160 5.19 19.45 -15.47
CA VAL A 160 3.82 19.29 -14.97
C VAL A 160 3.67 19.96 -13.60
N MET A 161 2.67 20.83 -13.48
CA MET A 161 2.40 21.62 -12.26
C MET A 161 1.15 21.15 -11.50
N ASN A 162 0.49 20.07 -11.93
CA ASN A 162 -0.71 19.53 -11.28
C ASN A 162 -0.46 18.11 -10.76
N ARG A 163 -1.03 17.76 -9.60
CA ARG A 163 -0.95 16.42 -8.98
C ARG A 163 -2.00 15.45 -9.52
N ASN A 164 -3.09 15.95 -10.10
CA ASN A 164 -4.23 15.14 -10.54
C ASN A 164 -4.32 15.06 -12.09
N GLY A 165 -3.22 15.31 -12.78
CA GLY A 165 -3.16 15.28 -14.24
C GLY A 165 -2.89 13.87 -14.77
N GLN A 166 -3.48 13.55 -15.92
CA GLN A 166 -3.30 12.26 -16.58
C GLN A 166 -2.97 12.47 -18.05
N ILE A 167 -2.27 11.50 -18.64
CA ILE A 167 -2.04 11.44 -20.08
C ILE A 167 -2.76 10.21 -20.62
N ALA A 168 -3.65 10.45 -21.58
CA ALA A 168 -4.35 9.39 -22.29
C ALA A 168 -3.71 9.18 -23.67
N ILE A 169 -3.48 7.93 -24.06
CA ILE A 169 -3.12 7.58 -25.44
C ILE A 169 -4.40 7.19 -26.18
N CYS A 170 -4.71 7.95 -27.22
CA CYS A 170 -5.86 7.74 -28.10
C CYS A 170 -5.44 7.06 -29.40
N ASP A 171 -6.32 6.23 -29.96
CA ASP A 171 -6.15 5.67 -31.30
C ASP A 171 -6.58 6.67 -32.39
N GLU A 172 -6.35 6.36 -33.67
CA GLU A 172 -6.79 7.18 -34.83
C GLU A 172 -8.31 7.46 -34.83
N ASN A 173 -9.09 6.61 -34.14
CA ASN A 173 -10.55 6.76 -33.97
C ASN A 173 -10.96 7.55 -32.72
N GLY A 174 -10.03 8.19 -32.01
CA GLY A 174 -10.32 9.02 -30.83
C GLY A 174 -10.77 8.24 -29.58
N ARG A 175 -10.61 6.90 -29.57
CA ARG A 175 -10.86 6.07 -28.39
C ARG A 175 -9.62 6.05 -27.50
N GLU A 176 -9.82 6.38 -26.23
CA GLU A 176 -8.81 6.27 -25.18
C GLU A 176 -8.51 4.80 -24.93
N ARG A 177 -7.23 4.42 -25.00
CA ARG A 177 -6.79 3.03 -24.81
C ARG A 177 -5.96 2.86 -23.55
N GLU A 178 -5.20 3.88 -23.17
CA GLU A 178 -4.27 3.83 -22.05
C GLU A 178 -4.30 5.15 -21.31
N HIS A 179 -4.25 5.09 -19.97
CA HIS A 179 -4.16 6.25 -19.10
C HIS A 179 -2.92 6.11 -18.21
N TYR A 180 -2.14 7.17 -18.15
CA TYR A 180 -0.93 7.27 -17.36
C TYR A 180 -1.08 8.42 -16.36
N PRO A 181 -1.13 8.14 -15.05
CA PRO A 181 -1.12 9.20 -14.04
C PRO A 181 0.23 9.91 -14.07
N VAL A 182 0.20 11.23 -14.02
CA VAL A 182 1.42 12.06 -14.09
C VAL A 182 1.77 12.59 -12.71
N VAL A 183 3.04 12.44 -12.35
CA VAL A 183 3.59 12.95 -11.09
C VAL A 183 3.86 14.46 -11.21
N TYR A 184 3.61 15.21 -10.15
CA TYR A 184 3.96 16.63 -10.06
C TYR A 184 5.48 16.84 -10.23
N GLY A 185 5.88 17.80 -11.06
CA GLY A 185 7.29 18.06 -11.35
C GLY A 185 7.89 17.13 -12.40
N ALA A 186 7.12 16.19 -12.98
CA ALA A 186 7.59 15.35 -14.08
C ALA A 186 7.84 16.19 -15.34
N SER A 187 8.90 15.85 -16.07
CA SER A 187 9.22 16.39 -17.38
C SER A 187 8.52 15.59 -18.49
N LEU A 188 7.76 16.28 -19.33
CA LEU A 188 7.06 15.69 -20.47
C LEU A 188 7.99 15.73 -21.69
N LYS A 189 8.13 14.59 -22.36
CA LYS A 189 8.85 14.51 -23.64
C LYS A 189 7.90 14.59 -24.83
N ALA A 190 6.68 14.11 -24.67
CA ALA A 190 5.64 14.17 -25.69
C ALA A 190 4.78 15.44 -25.56
N ARG A 191 4.44 16.05 -26.69
CA ARG A 191 3.52 17.20 -26.78
C ARG A 191 2.08 16.72 -26.94
N GLU A 192 1.13 17.55 -26.54
CA GLU A 192 -0.30 17.32 -26.79
C GLU A 192 -0.56 17.16 -28.29
N GLY A 193 -1.27 16.09 -28.67
CA GLY A 193 -1.58 15.75 -30.06
C GLY A 193 -0.43 15.13 -30.86
N ALA A 194 0.75 14.92 -30.26
CA ALA A 194 1.85 14.25 -30.93
C ALA A 194 1.55 12.75 -31.10
N ARG A 195 2.00 12.18 -32.22
CA ARG A 195 1.98 10.74 -32.45
C ARG A 195 3.18 10.12 -31.73
N VAL A 196 2.92 9.20 -30.82
CA VAL A 196 3.94 8.39 -30.13
C VAL A 196 3.94 6.97 -30.68
N SER A 197 5.13 6.39 -30.76
CA SER A 197 5.36 5.00 -31.13
C SER A 197 5.46 4.09 -29.89
N GLU A 198 5.25 2.78 -30.06
CA GLU A 198 5.43 1.81 -28.98
C GLU A 198 6.90 1.81 -28.50
N GLY A 199 7.10 1.96 -27.19
CA GLY A 199 8.42 2.10 -26.55
C GLY A 199 8.92 3.55 -26.43
N GLU A 200 8.17 4.53 -26.92
CA GLU A 200 8.59 5.94 -26.84
C GLU A 200 8.36 6.52 -25.44
N LYS A 201 9.36 7.23 -24.92
CA LYS A 201 9.31 7.84 -23.58
C LYS A 201 8.34 9.01 -23.55
N ILE A 202 7.33 8.95 -22.69
CA ILE A 202 6.28 9.98 -22.59
C ILE A 202 6.60 10.96 -21.46
N LEU A 203 7.02 10.42 -20.31
CA LEU A 203 7.27 11.16 -19.08
C LEU A 203 8.56 10.68 -18.43
N GLU A 204 9.31 11.62 -17.86
CA GLU A 204 10.52 11.38 -17.09
C GLU A 204 10.51 12.25 -15.84
N TRP A 205 10.72 11.66 -14.67
CA TRP A 205 10.83 12.38 -13.39
C TRP A 205 11.97 11.81 -12.56
N ASP A 206 12.58 12.64 -11.74
CA ASP A 206 13.63 12.21 -10.83
C ASP A 206 13.00 11.81 -9.47
N PRO A 207 13.13 10.54 -9.03
CA PRO A 207 12.58 10.06 -7.75
C PRO A 207 13.14 10.79 -6.53
N TYR A 208 14.33 11.37 -6.64
CA TYR A 208 15.07 11.93 -5.51
C TYR A 208 14.95 13.45 -5.38
N THR A 209 14.37 14.12 -6.38
CA THR A 209 14.17 15.57 -6.34
C THR A 209 12.68 15.89 -6.33
N THR A 210 12.11 16.01 -5.14
CA THR A 210 10.86 16.77 -4.96
C THR A 210 11.20 18.24 -5.19
N SER A 211 11.30 18.63 -6.46
CA SER A 211 11.63 20.00 -6.83
C SER A 211 10.42 20.87 -6.46
N ALA A 212 10.54 21.56 -5.32
CA ALA A 212 9.65 22.62 -4.92
C ALA A 212 9.82 23.80 -5.91
N MET A 213 9.17 23.70 -7.07
CA MET A 213 9.12 24.78 -8.04
C MET A 213 8.07 25.79 -7.58
N ALA A 214 8.53 27.00 -7.25
CA ALA A 214 7.67 28.12 -6.92
C ALA A 214 7.05 28.69 -8.20
N ASP A 215 5.72 28.69 -8.25
CA ASP A 215 4.95 29.38 -9.29
C ASP A 215 5.17 30.89 -9.11
N LYS A 216 5.79 31.56 -10.09
CA LYS A 216 5.85 33.03 -10.11
C LYS A 216 4.58 33.54 -10.78
N ALA A 217 3.71 34.12 -9.95
CA ALA A 217 2.56 34.92 -10.36
C ALA A 217 2.98 36.11 -11.25
#